data_AF-A0A661R0Y2-F1
#
_entry.id   AF-A0A661R0Y2-F1
#
_cell.length_a   1.000
_cell.length_b   1.000
_cell.length_c   1.000
_cell.angle_alpha   90.00
_cell.angle_beta   90.00
_cell.angle_gamma   90.00
#
_symmetry.space_group_name_H-M   'P 1'
#
loop_
_entity.id
_entity.type
_entity.pdbx_description
1 polymer ?
#
loop_
_entity_poly.entity_id
_entity_poly.type
_entity_poly.pdbx_seq_one_letter_code
_entity_poly.pdbx_strand_id
1 'polypeptide(L)'
;MQREFIATLDWIQTALTDEDKTQYWQRWQRELAPTSELLHTFSLLPDLSTISHLPLLSFILHIPFRLQKPYLSKDERDFYLLDNPLRREKVFQTPMIASTSWKGALRSALWQLGYKEEHEITIRLFGNPRASDEGQAGRLHFFPTFFEAIALEVINPHDRKTG
;
A
#
# COMPACT_ATOMS: atom_id res chain seq x y z
N MET A 1 -12.58 -22.07 -9.62
CA MET A 1 -13.06 -22.43 -8.28
C MET A 1 -12.66 -21.30 -7.33
N GLN A 2 -13.49 -20.24 -7.26
CA GLN A 2 -13.26 -19.12 -6.32
C GLN A 2 -13.49 -19.65 -4.91
N ARG A 3 -12.41 -19.78 -4.13
CA ARG A 3 -12.53 -19.98 -2.69
C ARG A 3 -12.70 -18.60 -2.07
N GLU A 4 -13.92 -18.25 -1.72
CA GLU A 4 -14.17 -17.10 -0.86
C GLU A 4 -13.51 -17.36 0.49
N PHE A 5 -12.49 -16.57 0.81
CA PHE A 5 -11.80 -16.59 2.10
C PHE A 5 -12.70 -15.90 3.14
N ILE A 6 -13.82 -16.53 3.48
CA ILE A 6 -14.66 -16.10 4.60
C ILE A 6 -13.97 -16.60 5.86
N ALA A 7 -12.98 -15.86 6.35
CA ALA A 7 -12.58 -16.00 7.74
C ALA A 7 -13.81 -15.64 8.57
N THR A 8 -14.51 -16.65 9.09
CA THR A 8 -15.64 -16.42 10.00
C THR A 8 -15.13 -15.55 11.14
N LEU A 9 -15.72 -14.36 11.29
CA LEU A 9 -15.35 -13.33 12.27
C LEU A 9 -15.29 -13.86 13.71
N ASP A 10 -15.96 -14.98 13.96
CA ASP A 10 -16.14 -15.66 15.24
C ASP A 10 -14.80 -16.00 15.92
N TRP A 11 -13.89 -16.72 15.25
CA TRP A 11 -12.62 -17.12 15.86
C TRP A 11 -11.61 -15.96 15.97
N ILE A 12 -11.74 -14.93 15.12
CA ILE A 12 -10.92 -13.71 15.20
C ILE A 12 -11.32 -12.89 16.43
N GLN A 13 -12.63 -12.80 16.73
CA GLN A 13 -13.11 -12.17 17.97
C GLN A 13 -12.60 -12.92 19.19
N THR A 14 -12.66 -14.27 19.19
CA THR A 14 -12.10 -15.07 20.28
C THR A 14 -10.59 -14.85 20.43
N ALA A 15 -9.83 -14.82 19.32
CA ALA A 15 -8.40 -14.55 19.32
C ALA A 15 -7.99 -13.17 19.86
N LEU A 16 -8.85 -12.17 19.68
CA LEU A 16 -8.63 -10.81 20.18
C LEU A 16 -8.79 -10.72 21.70
N THR A 17 -9.69 -11.52 22.28
CA THR A 17 -10.05 -11.50 23.70
C THR A 17 -9.33 -12.54 24.56
N ASP A 18 -8.74 -13.57 23.96
CA ASP A 18 -8.09 -14.67 24.69
C ASP A 18 -6.75 -14.25 25.30
N GLU A 19 -6.43 -14.79 26.49
CA GLU A 19 -5.17 -14.53 27.20
C GLU A 19 -4.00 -15.27 26.54
N ASP A 20 -4.22 -16.49 26.02
CA ASP A 20 -3.23 -17.24 25.26
C ASP A 20 -3.48 -17.14 23.75
N LYS A 21 -2.72 -16.24 23.11
CA LYS A 21 -2.87 -15.90 21.69
C LYS A 21 -2.06 -16.81 20.76
N THR A 22 -1.26 -17.71 21.33
CA THR A 22 -0.31 -18.56 20.60
C THR A 22 -1.03 -19.54 19.69
N GLN A 23 -2.13 -20.13 20.16
CA GLN A 23 -2.96 -21.07 19.41
C GLN A 23 -3.60 -20.45 18.16
N TYR A 24 -3.97 -19.16 18.22
CA TYR A 24 -4.59 -18.45 17.11
C TYR A 24 -3.58 -18.04 16.06
N TRP A 25 -2.38 -17.63 16.48
CA TRP A 25 -1.27 -17.40 15.57
C TRP A 25 -0.90 -18.67 14.80
N GLN A 26 -0.78 -19.81 15.48
CA GLN A 26 -0.50 -21.10 14.84
C GLN A 26 -1.60 -21.51 13.86
N ARG A 27 -2.87 -21.28 14.23
CA ARG A 27 -4.01 -21.52 13.33
C ARG A 27 -3.96 -20.59 12.12
N TRP A 28 -3.68 -19.31 12.30
CA TRP A 28 -3.53 -18.33 11.23
C TRP A 28 -2.39 -18.70 10.27
N GLN A 29 -1.24 -19.11 10.81
CA GLN A 29 -0.13 -19.65 10.01
C GLN A 29 -0.54 -20.89 9.21
N ARG A 30 -1.30 -21.82 9.79
CA ARG A 30 -1.78 -23.03 9.10
C ARG A 30 -2.78 -22.73 7.98
N GLU A 31 -3.68 -21.77 8.18
CA GLU A 31 -4.65 -21.32 7.17
C GLU A 31 -3.99 -20.50 6.05
N LEU A 32 -2.89 -19.80 6.35
CA LEU A 32 -2.06 -19.08 5.37
C LEU A 32 -1.00 -19.96 4.69
N ALA A 33 -0.74 -21.17 5.20
CA ALA A 33 0.23 -22.10 4.63
C ALA A 33 0.01 -22.41 3.14
N PRO A 34 -1.24 -22.53 2.61
CA PRO A 34 -1.47 -22.65 1.16
C PRO A 34 -1.08 -21.39 0.37
N THR A 35 -1.08 -20.22 1.02
CA THR A 35 -0.69 -18.92 0.45
C THR A 35 0.79 -18.61 0.70
N SER A 36 1.51 -19.49 1.42
CA SER A 36 2.89 -19.27 1.86
C SER A 36 3.87 -19.04 0.71
N GLU A 37 3.64 -19.64 -0.46
CA GLU A 37 4.42 -19.35 -1.66
C GLU A 37 4.38 -17.87 -2.04
N LEU A 38 3.18 -17.25 -2.05
CA LEU A 38 3.05 -15.80 -2.28
C LEU A 38 3.71 -15.01 -1.15
N LEU A 39 3.51 -15.43 0.10
CA LEU A 39 4.05 -14.71 1.26
C LEU A 39 5.60 -14.71 1.30
N HIS A 40 6.21 -15.83 0.91
CA HIS A 40 7.66 -15.97 0.76
C HIS A 40 8.17 -15.25 -0.50
N THR A 41 7.44 -15.31 -1.61
CA THR A 41 7.81 -14.64 -2.88
C THR A 41 7.95 -13.13 -2.70
N PHE A 42 7.10 -12.52 -1.87
CA PHE A 42 7.16 -11.09 -1.60
C PHE A 42 8.01 -10.70 -0.37
N SER A 43 8.61 -11.66 0.34
CA SER A 43 9.36 -11.38 1.59
C SER A 43 8.54 -10.54 2.59
N LEU A 44 7.27 -10.91 2.81
CA LEU A 44 6.32 -10.14 3.63
C LEU A 44 6.58 -10.23 5.14
N LEU A 45 7.65 -10.88 5.56
CA LEU A 45 8.03 -10.95 6.97
C LEU A 45 9.10 -9.88 7.23
N PRO A 46 8.75 -8.77 7.91
CA PRO A 46 9.76 -7.81 8.35
C PRO A 46 10.67 -8.48 9.40
N ASP A 47 11.82 -7.84 9.66
CA ASP A 47 12.70 -8.26 10.75
C ASP A 47 11.91 -8.40 12.07
N LEU A 48 12.20 -9.45 12.84
CA LEU A 48 11.49 -9.79 14.08
C LEU A 48 11.48 -8.63 15.08
N SER A 49 12.53 -7.80 15.05
CA SER A 49 12.64 -6.58 15.86
C SER A 49 11.57 -5.52 15.55
N THR A 50 11.05 -5.49 14.32
CA THR A 50 10.00 -4.56 13.89
C THR A 50 8.62 -5.07 14.29
N ILE A 51 8.44 -6.39 14.34
CA ILE A 51 7.17 -7.04 14.65
C ILE A 51 6.71 -6.74 16.09
N SER A 52 7.65 -6.61 17.03
CA SER A 52 7.33 -6.31 18.45
C SER A 52 6.67 -4.95 18.67
N HIS A 53 6.79 -4.02 17.72
CA HIS A 53 6.17 -2.69 17.80
C HIS A 53 4.85 -2.57 17.05
N LEU A 54 4.45 -3.63 16.34
CA LEU A 54 3.23 -3.63 15.57
C LEU A 54 2.02 -3.95 16.46
N PRO A 55 0.85 -3.36 16.17
CA PRO A 55 -0.39 -3.75 16.83
C PRO A 55 -0.63 -5.26 16.69
N LEU A 56 -1.27 -5.85 17.71
CA LEU A 56 -1.64 -7.26 17.68
C LEU A 56 -2.43 -7.60 16.41
N LEU A 57 -2.13 -8.77 15.82
CA LEU A 57 -2.73 -9.26 14.57
C LEU A 57 -2.53 -8.36 13.34
N SER A 58 -1.47 -7.56 13.34
CA SER A 58 -1.04 -6.83 12.14
C SER A 58 0.20 -7.49 11.51
N PHE A 59 0.40 -7.19 10.23
CA PHE A 59 1.54 -7.66 9.45
C PHE A 59 1.96 -6.55 8.48
N ILE A 60 3.20 -6.61 8.00
CA ILE A 60 3.72 -5.69 6.99
C ILE A 60 3.71 -6.41 5.64
N LEU A 61 3.35 -5.68 4.60
CA LEU A 61 3.54 -6.15 3.23
C LEU A 61 4.72 -5.41 2.61
N HIS A 62 5.80 -6.12 2.32
CA HIS A 62 6.93 -5.59 1.57
C HIS A 62 6.82 -6.05 0.12
N ILE A 63 6.90 -5.14 -0.85
CA ILE A 63 6.81 -5.51 -2.27
C ILE A 63 8.04 -4.94 -2.96
N PRO A 64 9.07 -5.76 -3.20
CA PRO A 64 10.22 -5.31 -3.99
C PRO A 64 9.78 -5.10 -5.43
N PHE A 65 10.17 -3.97 -6.01
CA PHE A 65 9.90 -3.69 -7.42
C PHE A 65 11.11 -3.02 -8.08
N ARG A 66 11.18 -3.16 -9.40
CA ARG A 66 12.16 -2.46 -10.24
C ARG A 66 11.42 -1.62 -11.26
N LEU A 67 11.85 -0.37 -11.38
CA LEU A 67 11.38 0.50 -12.44
C LEU A 67 11.87 -0.04 -13.80
N GLN A 68 10.92 -0.39 -14.68
CA GLN A 68 11.24 -0.78 -16.07
C GLN A 68 11.53 0.45 -16.95
N LYS A 69 10.95 1.60 -16.58
CA LYS A 69 11.14 2.89 -17.22
C LYS A 69 11.36 3.97 -16.16
N PRO A 70 12.00 5.09 -16.50
CA PRO A 70 12.11 6.25 -15.63
C PRO A 70 10.76 6.64 -15.03
N TYR A 71 10.73 6.88 -13.72
CA TYR A 71 9.54 7.29 -13.01
C TYR A 71 9.45 8.82 -12.98
N LEU A 72 8.38 9.35 -13.56
CA LEU A 72 8.06 10.77 -13.52
C LEU A 72 7.07 11.03 -12.38
N SER A 73 7.37 12.02 -11.56
CA SER A 73 6.44 12.51 -10.54
C SER A 73 6.37 14.02 -10.57
N LYS A 74 5.26 14.54 -10.06
CA LYS A 74 5.04 15.95 -9.84
C LYS A 74 5.20 16.25 -8.35
N ASP A 75 6.11 17.14 -8.01
CA ASP A 75 6.20 17.68 -6.66
C ASP A 75 5.05 18.66 -6.37
N GLU A 76 4.70 18.80 -5.10
CA GLU A 76 3.63 19.70 -4.61
C GLU A 76 4.17 21.08 -4.19
N ARG A 77 5.46 21.34 -4.39
CA ARG A 77 6.05 22.65 -4.05
C ARG A 77 5.73 23.68 -5.13
N ASP A 78 5.15 24.79 -4.69
CA ASP A 78 4.70 25.87 -5.58
C ASP A 78 5.85 26.60 -6.28
N PHE A 79 7.02 26.71 -5.63
CA PHE A 79 8.17 27.43 -6.15
C PHE A 79 9.34 26.50 -6.39
N TYR A 80 9.56 26.18 -7.66
CA TYR A 80 10.73 25.45 -8.12
C TYR A 80 11.42 26.23 -9.23
N LEU A 81 12.75 26.13 -9.30
CA LEU A 81 13.53 26.75 -10.38
C LEU A 81 13.28 26.08 -11.74
N LEU A 82 12.71 24.86 -11.75
CA LEU A 82 12.44 24.04 -12.93
C LEU A 82 10.98 23.59 -12.91
N ASP A 83 10.30 23.62 -14.06
CA ASP A 83 8.84 23.36 -14.17
C ASP A 83 8.42 21.89 -13.91
N ASN A 84 9.37 20.94 -13.92
CA ASN A 84 9.12 19.51 -13.69
C ASN A 84 9.87 18.99 -12.46
N PRO A 85 9.47 19.38 -11.24
CA PRO A 85 10.13 18.89 -10.04
C PRO A 85 9.72 17.44 -9.75
N LEU A 86 10.72 16.59 -9.62
CA LEU A 86 10.56 15.25 -9.04
C LEU A 86 10.11 15.39 -7.58
N ARG A 87 9.10 14.61 -7.17
CA ARG A 87 8.62 14.61 -5.79
C ARG A 87 9.74 14.17 -4.84
N ARG A 88 9.93 14.95 -3.78
CA ARG A 88 10.96 14.70 -2.76
C ARG A 88 10.39 14.82 -1.35
N GLU A 89 11.04 14.15 -0.42
CA GLU A 89 10.83 14.38 1.01
C GLU A 89 11.29 15.79 1.39
N LYS A 90 10.61 16.42 2.37
CA LYS A 90 10.79 17.83 2.69
C LYS A 90 12.13 18.14 3.35
N VAL A 91 12.63 17.28 4.23
CA VAL A 91 13.84 17.52 5.03
C VAL A 91 15.09 17.14 4.25
N PHE A 92 15.18 15.90 3.77
CA PHE A 92 16.38 15.35 3.14
C PHE A 92 16.41 15.54 1.62
N GLN A 93 15.32 16.03 1.03
CA GLN A 93 15.22 16.25 -0.41
C GLN A 93 15.44 14.97 -1.25
N THR A 94 15.22 13.82 -0.62
CA THR A 94 15.32 12.48 -1.23
C THR A 94 14.12 12.23 -2.12
N PRO A 95 14.33 11.78 -3.37
CA PRO A 95 13.25 11.36 -4.26
C PRO A 95 12.35 10.32 -3.63
N MET A 96 11.04 10.47 -3.79
CA MET A 96 10.10 9.49 -3.25
C MET A 96 8.81 9.35 -4.05
N ILE A 97 8.19 8.19 -3.93
CA ILE A 97 6.76 8.00 -4.14
C ILE A 97 6.08 8.18 -2.79
N ALA A 98 5.09 9.07 -2.73
CA ALA A 98 4.32 9.28 -1.50
C ALA A 98 3.44 8.06 -1.18
N SER A 99 3.21 7.82 0.10
CA SER A 99 2.26 6.80 0.57
C SER A 99 0.85 7.00 0.00
N THR A 100 0.43 8.26 -0.17
CA THR A 100 -0.85 8.62 -0.78
C THR A 100 -0.92 8.23 -2.26
N SER A 101 0.19 8.29 -2.99
CA SER A 101 0.28 7.84 -4.38
C SER A 101 0.06 6.33 -4.49
N TRP A 102 0.69 5.53 -3.63
CA TRP A 102 0.46 4.09 -3.58
C TRP A 102 -0.97 3.73 -3.20
N LYS A 103 -1.53 4.41 -2.20
CA LYS A 103 -2.95 4.27 -1.83
C LYS A 103 -3.87 4.55 -3.01
N GLY A 104 -3.63 5.65 -3.73
CA GLY A 104 -4.40 6.05 -4.90
C GLY A 104 -4.29 5.04 -6.05
N ALA A 105 -3.08 4.55 -6.33
CA ALA A 105 -2.84 3.56 -7.38
C ALA A 105 -3.59 2.24 -7.10
N LEU A 106 -3.48 1.71 -5.86
CA LEU A 106 -4.20 0.48 -5.49
C LEU A 106 -5.72 0.68 -5.52
N ARG A 107 -6.21 1.83 -5.01
CA ARG A 107 -7.65 2.17 -5.05
C ARG A 107 -8.16 2.24 -6.49
N SER A 108 -7.38 2.84 -7.41
CA SER A 108 -7.72 2.90 -8.84
C SER A 108 -7.75 1.52 -9.49
N ALA A 109 -6.78 0.66 -9.18
CA ALA A 109 -6.77 -0.71 -9.68
C ALA A 109 -7.99 -1.51 -9.18
N LEU A 110 -8.35 -1.38 -7.91
CA LEU A 110 -9.54 -2.02 -7.35
C LEU A 110 -10.83 -1.50 -7.99
N TRP A 111 -10.92 -0.19 -8.25
CA TRP A 111 -12.04 0.39 -8.98
C TRP A 111 -12.19 -0.23 -10.38
N GLN A 112 -11.08 -0.41 -11.11
CA GLN A 112 -11.09 -1.04 -12.43
C GLN A 112 -11.53 -2.51 -12.39
N LEU A 113 -11.29 -3.20 -11.28
CA LEU A 113 -11.75 -4.57 -11.03
C LEU A 113 -13.22 -4.65 -10.57
N GLY A 114 -13.92 -3.52 -10.45
CA GLY A 114 -15.33 -3.45 -10.04
C GLY A 114 -15.57 -3.20 -8.55
N TYR A 115 -14.51 -3.10 -7.74
CA TYR A 115 -14.61 -2.73 -6.33
C TYR A 115 -14.72 -1.21 -6.19
N LYS A 116 -15.94 -0.69 -6.36
CA LYS A 116 -16.24 0.75 -6.26
C LYS A 116 -16.02 1.30 -4.85
N GLU A 117 -16.20 2.62 -4.68
CA GLU A 117 -15.91 3.33 -3.43
C GLU A 117 -16.78 2.90 -2.26
N GLU A 118 -18.02 2.53 -2.52
CA GLU A 118 -18.98 2.06 -1.52
C GLU A 118 -18.87 0.55 -1.25
N HIS A 119 -18.02 -0.15 -1.99
CA HIS A 119 -17.86 -1.59 -1.82
C HIS A 119 -17.24 -1.88 -0.44
N GLU A 120 -17.79 -2.86 0.29
CA GLU A 120 -17.40 -3.18 1.66
C GLU A 120 -15.88 -3.40 1.82
N ILE A 121 -15.27 -4.16 0.91
CA ILE A 121 -13.82 -4.38 0.85
C ILE A 121 -13.05 -3.06 0.71
N THR A 122 -13.48 -2.15 -0.17
CA THR A 122 -12.83 -0.85 -0.39
C THR A 122 -12.88 0.00 0.88
N ILE A 123 -14.04 0.07 1.53
CA ILE A 123 -14.22 0.78 2.81
C ILE A 123 -13.33 0.18 3.89
N ARG A 124 -13.34 -1.15 4.04
CA ARG A 124 -12.53 -1.87 5.03
C ARG A 124 -11.03 -1.62 4.87
N LEU A 125 -10.55 -1.57 3.63
CA LEU A 125 -9.13 -1.38 3.34
C LEU A 125 -8.70 0.09 3.43
N PHE A 126 -9.48 1.03 2.87
CA PHE A 126 -9.05 2.42 2.70
C PHE A 126 -9.74 3.44 3.61
N GLY A 127 -10.80 3.04 4.29
CA GLY A 127 -11.68 3.90 5.10
C GLY A 127 -12.85 4.44 4.31
N ASN A 128 -13.78 5.08 5.03
CA ASN A 128 -14.98 5.64 4.43
C ASN A 128 -14.69 6.79 3.46
N PRO A 129 -15.56 7.00 2.44
CA PRO A 129 -15.52 8.19 1.61
C PRO A 129 -15.65 9.44 2.47
N ARG A 130 -15.01 10.55 2.07
CA ARG A 130 -15.01 11.81 2.83
C ARG A 130 -16.40 12.42 3.06
N ALA A 131 -17.41 11.98 2.30
CA ALA A 131 -18.80 12.43 2.42
C ALA A 131 -19.61 11.63 3.46
N SER A 132 -19.03 10.60 4.09
CA SER A 132 -19.69 9.82 5.12
C SER A 132 -19.47 10.44 6.50
N ASP A 133 -20.55 10.59 7.27
CA ASP A 133 -20.52 11.09 8.65
C ASP A 133 -19.91 10.07 9.63
N GLU A 134 -19.82 8.81 9.22
CA GLU A 134 -19.17 7.74 9.98
C GLU A 134 -17.67 7.77 9.66
N GLY A 135 -16.86 8.40 10.51
CA GLY A 135 -15.41 8.48 10.33
C GLY A 135 -14.71 7.14 10.55
N GLN A 136 -14.75 6.22 9.58
CA GLN A 136 -14.01 4.95 9.64
C GLN A 136 -12.64 5.05 8.97
N ALA A 137 -11.57 4.79 9.72
CA ALA A 137 -10.23 4.63 9.19
C ALA A 137 -10.06 3.27 8.48
N GLY A 138 -9.33 3.27 7.36
CA GLY A 138 -8.97 2.04 6.66
C GLY A 138 -7.94 1.21 7.41
N ARG A 139 -7.93 -0.11 7.17
CA ARG A 139 -6.98 -1.04 7.80
C ARG A 139 -5.63 -1.11 7.09
N LEU A 140 -5.51 -0.60 5.85
CA LEU A 140 -4.24 -0.54 5.13
C LEU A 140 -3.51 0.76 5.41
N HIS A 141 -2.28 0.63 5.89
CA HIS A 141 -1.34 1.73 6.05
C HIS A 141 -0.25 1.63 4.97
N PHE A 142 -0.04 2.73 4.26
CA PHE A 142 0.93 2.82 3.16
C PHE A 142 2.15 3.60 3.62
N PHE A 143 3.32 3.16 3.19
CA PHE A 143 4.59 3.82 3.45
C PHE A 143 5.13 4.47 2.17
N PRO A 144 5.87 5.58 2.28
CA PRO A 144 6.56 6.15 1.13
C PRO A 144 7.67 5.21 0.66
N THR A 145 8.00 5.28 -0.63
CA THR A 145 9.16 4.58 -1.21
C THR A 145 10.19 5.61 -1.62
N PHE A 146 11.43 5.44 -1.19
CA PHE A 146 12.53 6.34 -1.51
C PHE A 146 13.39 5.77 -2.64
N PHE A 147 13.99 6.65 -3.45
CA PHE A 147 14.95 6.27 -4.47
C PHE A 147 16.31 6.89 -4.20
N GLU A 148 17.36 6.18 -4.59
CA GLU A 148 18.75 6.61 -4.44
C GLU A 148 19.28 7.36 -5.68
N ALA A 149 18.66 7.15 -6.84
CA ALA A 149 19.12 7.70 -8.12
C ALA A 149 18.11 8.66 -8.76
N ILE A 150 18.61 9.70 -9.42
CA ILE A 150 17.85 10.68 -10.19
C ILE A 150 18.49 10.81 -11.57
N ALA A 151 17.66 10.90 -12.61
CA ALA A 151 18.07 11.25 -13.96
C ALA A 151 17.34 12.52 -14.42
N LEU A 152 17.96 13.29 -15.30
CA LEU A 152 17.35 14.45 -15.95
C LEU A 152 16.98 14.06 -17.38
N GLU A 153 15.72 14.30 -17.76
CA GLU A 153 15.23 14.10 -19.12
C GLU A 153 14.68 15.41 -19.68
N VAL A 154 14.99 15.70 -20.94
CA VAL A 154 14.46 16.86 -21.67
C VAL A 154 13.34 16.37 -22.57
N ILE A 155 12.12 16.80 -22.27
CA ILE A 155 10.96 16.57 -23.12
C ILE A 155 10.83 17.79 -24.03
N ASN A 156 11.02 17.62 -25.33
CA ASN A 156 10.80 18.68 -26.31
C ASN A 156 9.38 18.54 -26.89
N PRO A 157 8.38 19.32 -26.45
CA PRO A 157 7.03 19.23 -26.97
C PRO A 157 7.02 19.74 -28.42
N HIS A 158 6.86 18.82 -29.37
CA HIS A 158 6.62 19.17 -30.76
C HIS A 158 5.14 19.40 -31.00
N ASP A 159 4.80 20.37 -31.86
CA ASP A 159 3.42 20.61 -32.26
C ASP A 159 2.91 19.40 -33.06
N ARG A 160 1.79 18.84 -32.59
CA ARG A 160 1.15 17.64 -33.15
C ARG A 160 0.79 17.78 -34.63
N LYS A 161 0.67 19.01 -35.14
CA LYS A 161 0.35 19.28 -36.56
C LYS A 161 1.57 19.36 -37.47
N THR A 162 2.76 19.62 -36.92
CA THR A 162 3.97 19.90 -37.70
C THR A 162 5.10 18.89 -37.44
N GLY A 163 4.89 17.94 -36.51
CA GLY A 163 5.78 16.80 -36.25
C GLY A 163 5.64 15.67 -37.26
#